data_AF-A0A2M7DJ38-F1
#
_entry.id   AF-A0A2M7DJ38-F1
#
_cell.length_a   1.000
_cell.length_b   1.000
_cell.length_c   1.000
_cell.angle_alpha   90.00
_cell.angle_beta   90.00
_cell.angle_gamma   90.00
#
_symmetry.space_group_name_H-M   'P 1'
#
loop_
_entity.id
_entity.type
_entity.pdbx_description
1 polymer ?
#
loop_
_entity_poly.entity_id
_entity_poly.type
_entity_poly.pdbx_seq_one_letter_code
_entity_poly.pdbx_strand_id
1 'polypeptide(L)' 'MYWFLLIVAGLFEVAFAFCLGKAKYVTGSIHLFWMFGFLVCLAISMTLLYKVTQEIPIGTAY' A
#
# COMPACT_ATOMS: atom_id res chain seq x y z
N MET A 1 -15.81 -0.75 -10.78
CA MET A 1 -16.03 -1.91 -9.90
C MET A 1 -15.17 -1.73 -8.66
N TYR A 2 -15.73 -1.27 -7.55
CA TYR A 2 -15.00 -0.93 -6.31
C TYR A 2 -14.21 -2.12 -5.74
N TRP A 3 -14.66 -3.34 -6.02
CA TRP A 3 -13.92 -4.58 -5.78
C TRP A 3 -12.55 -4.67 -6.47
N PHE A 4 -12.41 -4.13 -7.69
CA PHE A 4 -11.12 -4.11 -8.39
C PHE A 4 -10.13 -3.15 -7.69
N LEU A 5 -10.62 -2.00 -7.23
CA LEU A 5 -9.82 -1.05 -6.45
C LEU A 5 -9.36 -1.66 -5.12
N LEU A 6 -10.20 -2.50 -4.51
CA LEU A 6 -9.91 -3.23 -3.28
C LEU A 6 -8.79 -4.27 -3.48
N ILE A 7 -8.87 -5.06 -4.55
CA ILE A 7 -7.80 -6.00 -4.94
C ILE A 7 -6.48 -5.26 -5.22
N VAL A 8 -6.55 -4.10 -5.89
CA VAL A 8 -5.37 -3.27 -6.14
C VAL A 8 -4.81 -2.70 -4.82
N ALA A 9 -5.66 -2.24 -3.89
CA ALA A 9 -5.23 -1.75 -2.58
C ALA A 9 -4.50 -2.83 -1.76
N GLY A 10 -5.03 -4.07 -1.75
CA GLY A 10 -4.38 -5.21 -1.11
C GLY A 10 -3.05 -5.60 -1.77
N LEU A 11 -2.94 -5.50 -3.10
CA LEU A 11 -1.66 -5.70 -3.80
C LEU A 11 -0.62 -4.64 -3.42
N PHE A 12 -1.04 -3.38 -3.26
CA PHE A 12 -0.15 -2.33 -2.74
C PHE A 12 0.27 -2.57 -1.29
N GLU A 13 -0.57 -3.26 -0.51
CA GLU A 13 -0.23 -3.66 0.86
C GLU A 13 0.96 -4.63 0.89
N VAL A 14 0.91 -5.66 0.04
CA VAL A 14 2.02 -6.60 -0.15
C VAL A 14 3.25 -5.89 -0.71
N ALA A 15 3.07 -4.94 -1.62
CA ALA A 15 4.17 -4.17 -2.21
C ALA A 15 4.90 -3.32 -1.17
N PHE A 16 4.20 -2.62 -0.27
CA PHE A 16 4.86 -1.83 0.77
C PHE A 16 5.48 -2.72 1.85
N ALA A 17 4.88 -3.88 2.17
CA ALA A 17 5.43 -4.84 3.12
C ALA A 17 6.73 -5.46 2.59
N PHE A 18 6.77 -5.79 1.29
CA PHE A 18 7.99 -6.15 0.58
C PHE A 18 9.02 -5.01 0.62
N CYS A 19 8.54 -3.77 0.54
CA CYS A 19 9.35 -2.57 0.61
C CYS A 19 10.12 -2.42 1.92
N LEU A 20 9.41 -2.56 3.04
CA LEU A 20 9.99 -2.61 4.37
C LEU A 20 10.92 -3.81 4.56
N GLY A 21 10.52 -4.97 4.05
CA GLY A 21 11.34 -6.18 4.10
C GLY A 21 12.70 -5.98 3.45
N LYS A 22 12.73 -5.41 2.24
CA LYS A 22 13.97 -5.12 1.51
C LYS A 22 14.74 -3.97 2.14
N ALA A 23 14.06 -2.91 2.61
CA ALA A 23 14.68 -1.79 3.32
C ALA A 23 15.54 -2.25 4.50
N LYS A 24 15.10 -3.28 5.23
CA LYS A 24 15.82 -3.83 6.39
C LYS A 24 17.19 -4.45 6.05
N TYR A 25 17.42 -4.85 4.80
CA TYR A 25 18.67 -5.47 4.34
C TYR A 25 19.61 -4.49 3.62
N VAL A 26 19.16 -3.26 3.35
CA VAL A 26 19.96 -2.25 2.64
C VAL A 26 20.31 -1.10 3.58
N THR A 27 21.54 -0.61 3.50
CA THR A 27 22.06 0.47 4.35
C THR A 27 22.53 1.63 3.46
N GLY A 28 22.33 2.88 3.90
CA GLY A 28 22.70 4.08 3.14
C GLY A 28 21.60 4.61 2.22
N SER A 29 21.96 5.21 1.08
CA SER A 29 21.00 5.88 0.19
C SER A 29 19.91 4.96 -0.40
N ILE A 30 20.18 3.66 -0.50
CA ILE A 30 19.22 2.66 -1.00
C ILE A 30 18.08 2.41 0.00
N HIS A 31 18.35 2.54 1.31
CA HIS A 31 17.30 2.50 2.33
C HIS A 31 16.31 3.65 2.16
N LEU A 32 16.80 4.87 1.94
CA LEU A 32 15.94 6.04 1.68
C LEU A 32 15.09 5.86 0.43
N PHE A 33 15.64 5.26 -0.63
CA PHE A 33 14.89 4.95 -1.85
C PHE A 33 13.76 3.94 -1.60
N TRP A 34 14.03 2.86 -0.85
CA TRP A 34 13.01 1.90 -0.43
C TRP A 34 11.97 2.54 0.53
N MET A 35 12.39 3.41 1.43
CA MET A 35 11.49 4.11 2.37
C MET A 35 10.59 5.13 1.66
N PHE A 36 11.10 5.78 0.60
CA PHE A 36 10.30 6.64 -0.28
C PHE A 36 9.29 5.81 -1.09
N GLY A 37 9.72 4.67 -1.65
CA GLY A 37 8.83 3.73 -2.33
C GLY A 37 7.71 3.20 -1.42
N PHE A 38 8.04 2.92 -0.15
CA PHE A 38 7.07 2.54 0.88
C PHE A 38 6.03 3.65 1.09
N LEU A 39 6.47 4.90 1.26
CA LEU A 39 5.59 6.03 1.52
C LEU A 39 4.63 6.29 0.35
N VAL A 40 5.12 6.18 -0.89
CA VAL A 40 4.29 6.30 -2.10
C VAL A 40 3.28 5.16 -2.19
N CYS A 41 3.71 3.90 -1.99
CA CYS A 41 2.80 2.75 -2.02
C CYS A 41 1.72 2.83 -0.94
N LEU A 42 2.10 3.26 0.27
CA LEU A 42 1.18 3.44 1.40
C LEU A 42 0.16 4.55 1.11
N ALA A 43 0.60 5.70 0.58
CA ALA A 43 -0.27 6.79 0.22
C ALA A 43 -1.30 6.38 -0.85
N ILE A 44 -0.86 5.62 -1.86
CA ILE A 44 -1.73 5.09 -2.92
C ILE A 44 -2.74 4.10 -2.34
N SER A 45 -2.28 3.14 -1.52
CA SER A 45 -3.14 2.13 -0.89
C SER A 45 -4.23 2.77 -0.02
N MET A 46 -3.86 3.70 0.86
CA MET A 46 -4.80 4.39 1.74
C MET A 46 -5.80 5.27 0.96
N THR A 47 -5.37 5.91 -0.12
CA THR A 47 -6.26 6.73 -0.96
C THR A 47 -7.29 5.86 -1.70
N LEU A 48 -6.84 4.70 -2.20
CA LEU A 48 -7.71 3.71 -2.83
C LEU A 48 -8.72 3.14 -1.84
N LEU A 49 -8.26 2.73 -0.66
CA LEU A 49 -9.11 2.18 0.39
C LEU A 49 -10.13 3.22 0.85
N TYR A 50 -9.72 4.48 1.03
CA TYR A 50 -10.63 5.58 1.33
C TYR A 50 -11.75 5.70 0.29
N LYS A 51 -11.41 5.70 -1.01
CA LYS A 51 -12.42 5.71 -2.09
C LYS A 51 -13.33 4.49 -2.09
N VAL A 52 -12.82 3.31 -1.74
CA VAL A 52 -13.62 2.08 -1.66
C VAL A 52 -14.57 2.11 -0.46
N THR A 53 -14.11 2.60 0.69
CA THR A 53 -14.93 2.72 1.91
C THR A 53 -16.04 3.76 1.83
N GLN A 54 -15.97 4.71 0.88
CA GLN A 54 -17.08 5.64 0.61
C GLN A 54 -18.29 4.93 -0.01
N GLU A 55 -18.08 3.80 -0.69
CA GLU A 55 -19.14 3.08 -1.40
C GLU A 55 -19.48 1.72 -0.78
N ILE A 56 -18.51 1.08 -0.11
CA ILE A 56 -18.70 -0.23 0.51
C ILE A 56 -18.58 -0.08 2.03
N PRO A 57 -19.54 -0.59 2.82
CA PRO A 57 -19.42 -0.59 4.27
C PRO A 57 -18.15 -1.33 4.70
N ILE A 58 -17.43 -0.75 5.66
CA ILE A 58 -16.07 -1.16 6.04
C ILE A 58 -15.97 -2.63 6.49
N GLY A 59 -17.08 -3.20 6.96
CA GLY A 59 -17.17 -4.60 7.39
C GLY A 59 -17.22 -5.64 6.26
N THR A 60 -17.37 -5.22 5.00
CA THR A 60 -17.24 -6.10 3.83
C THR A 60 -15.97 -5.79 3.02
N ALA A 61 -15.30 -4.68 3.35
CA ALA A 61 -14.13 -4.20 2.64
C ALA A 61 -12.80 -4.65 3.27
N TYR A 62 -12.85 -5.26 4.45
CA TYR A 62 -11.73 -5.86 5.19
C TYR A 62 -11.81 -7.39 5.10
#